data_AF-A0A182PKN5-F1
#
_entry.id   AF-A0A182PKN5-F1
#
_cell.length_a   1.000
_cell.length_b   1.000
_cell.length_c   1.000
_cell.angle_alpha   90.00
_cell.angle_beta   90.00
_cell.angle_gamma   90.00
#
_symmetry.space_group_name_H-M   'P 1'
#
loop_
_entity.id
_entity.type
_entity.pdbx_description
1 polymer ?
#
loop_
_entity_poly.entity_id
_entity_poly.type
_entity_poly.pdbx_seq_one_letter_code
_entity_poly.pdbx_strand_id
1 'polypeptide(L)'
;MKQALAAVLVFAAFAAKVQAVTVDVYYAHLCPDSVRWVQNQLLTLNPTLLNAITLDFIPFGKAQSVNNGQSFICQHGPAECEGNRVQSCVLSLLPTQQAQVNYVGCQMSFTADPRGWECAFRSGVNLIAAEQCVEGTQGTTLQLEAERRTQQIAPAFIPTIVFNGQFDQALQDRSLTDFAGIICELAGLTGVGC
;
A
#
# COMPACT_ATOMS: atom_id res chain seq x y z
N MET A 1 -40.26 -25.68 52.27
CA MET A 1 -39.89 -24.45 51.54
C MET A 1 -38.74 -24.80 50.60
N LYS A 2 -38.97 -24.77 49.28
CA LYS A 2 -37.98 -25.18 48.27
C LYS A 2 -37.08 -23.99 47.95
N GLN A 3 -35.76 -24.12 48.14
CA GLN A 3 -34.80 -23.12 47.69
C GLN A 3 -34.55 -23.29 46.19
N ALA A 4 -34.79 -22.23 45.42
CA ALA A 4 -34.47 -22.18 44.00
C ALA A 4 -33.05 -21.62 43.85
N LEU A 5 -32.11 -22.44 43.33
CA LEU A 5 -30.83 -21.94 42.85
C LEU A 5 -31.04 -21.24 41.50
N ALA A 6 -30.81 -19.94 41.44
CA ALA A 6 -30.70 -19.21 40.19
C ALA A 6 -29.30 -19.45 39.60
N ALA A 7 -29.22 -20.11 38.45
CA ALA A 7 -27.98 -20.24 37.69
C ALA A 7 -27.73 -18.92 36.95
N VAL A 8 -26.70 -18.18 37.37
CA VAL A 8 -26.24 -16.98 36.67
C VAL A 8 -25.35 -17.44 35.51
N LEU A 9 -25.89 -17.38 34.29
CA LEU A 9 -25.13 -17.57 33.06
C LEU A 9 -24.28 -16.33 32.81
N VAL A 10 -22.99 -16.41 33.13
CA VAL A 10 -22.01 -15.38 32.77
C VAL A 10 -21.67 -15.56 31.30
N PHE A 11 -22.25 -14.74 30.43
CA PHE A 11 -21.78 -14.60 29.06
C PHE A 11 -20.47 -13.81 29.08
N ALA A 12 -19.34 -14.51 29.02
CA ALA A 12 -18.06 -13.89 28.73
C ALA A 12 -18.11 -13.37 27.29
N ALA A 13 -18.22 -12.05 27.11
CA ALA A 13 -18.00 -11.42 25.83
C ALA A 13 -16.51 -11.58 25.48
N PHE A 14 -16.20 -12.54 24.62
CA PHE A 14 -14.90 -12.61 23.98
C PHE A 14 -14.79 -11.42 23.04
N ALA A 15 -14.11 -10.35 23.49
CA ALA A 15 -13.69 -9.30 22.59
C ALA A 15 -12.75 -9.94 21.56
N ALA A 16 -13.20 -10.01 20.29
CA ALA A 16 -12.35 -10.42 19.19
C ALA A 16 -11.14 -9.48 19.18
N LYS A 17 -9.95 -10.05 19.35
CA LYS A 17 -8.71 -9.29 19.30
C LYS A 17 -8.51 -8.91 17.83
N VAL A 18 -8.72 -7.64 17.48
CA VAL A 18 -8.46 -7.15 16.12
C VAL A 18 -7.00 -7.42 15.81
N GLN A 19 -6.76 -8.34 14.88
CA GLN A 19 -5.42 -8.67 14.44
C GLN A 19 -4.99 -7.57 13.47
N ALA A 20 -3.89 -6.89 13.78
CA ALA A 20 -3.31 -5.92 12.84
C ALA A 20 -2.87 -6.67 11.58
N VAL A 21 -3.48 -6.36 10.44
CA VAL A 21 -3.15 -6.95 9.13
C VAL A 21 -2.12 -6.06 8.46
N THR A 22 -0.96 -6.60 8.09
CA THR A 22 -0.01 -5.84 7.26
C THR A 22 -0.31 -6.09 5.79
N VAL A 23 -0.19 -5.04 4.98
CA VAL A 23 -0.46 -5.09 3.54
C VAL A 23 0.67 -4.41 2.79
N ASP A 24 1.46 -5.20 2.07
CA ASP A 24 2.48 -4.71 1.16
C ASP A 24 1.85 -4.57 -0.24
N VAL A 25 1.97 -3.38 -0.83
CA VAL A 25 1.45 -3.06 -2.16
C VAL A 25 2.63 -2.88 -3.11
N TYR A 26 2.82 -3.83 -4.03
CA TYR A 26 3.81 -3.77 -5.10
C TYR A 26 3.16 -3.20 -6.35
N TYR A 27 3.56 -2.01 -6.78
CA TYR A 27 2.88 -1.28 -7.87
C TYR A 27 3.84 -0.42 -8.69
N ALA A 28 3.38 0.09 -9.84
CA ALA A 28 4.16 0.97 -10.70
C ALA A 28 3.38 2.24 -11.05
N HIS A 29 4.04 3.40 -11.01
CA HIS A 29 3.39 4.71 -11.14
C HIS A 29 2.51 4.85 -12.39
N LEU A 30 3.00 4.44 -13.56
CA LEU A 30 2.30 4.60 -14.84
C LEU A 30 1.60 3.32 -15.31
N CYS A 31 1.59 2.26 -14.49
CA CYS A 31 0.85 1.04 -14.80
C CYS A 31 -0.66 1.29 -14.67
N PRO A 32 -1.46 1.11 -15.75
CA PRO A 32 -2.89 1.38 -15.70
C PRO A 32 -3.66 0.53 -14.68
N ASP A 33 -3.24 -0.72 -14.46
CA ASP A 33 -3.84 -1.59 -13.46
C ASP A 33 -3.53 -1.14 -12.03
N SER A 34 -2.31 -0.64 -11.80
CA SER A 34 -1.93 -0.07 -10.50
C SER A 34 -2.74 1.19 -10.18
N VAL A 35 -2.90 2.07 -11.17
CA VAL A 35 -3.77 3.26 -11.07
C VAL A 35 -5.19 2.85 -10.74
N ARG A 36 -5.77 1.88 -11.47
CA ARG A 36 -7.14 1.41 -11.22
C ARG A 36 -7.32 0.81 -9.83
N TRP A 37 -6.38 -0.02 -9.36
CA TRP A 37 -6.47 -0.61 -8.04
C TRP A 37 -6.45 0.45 -6.94
N VAL A 38 -5.54 1.43 -7.03
CA VAL A 38 -5.51 2.52 -6.05
C VAL A 38 -6.84 3.27 -6.03
N GLN A 39 -7.34 3.68 -7.20
CA GLN A 39 -8.58 4.47 -7.29
C GLN A 39 -9.83 3.69 -6.86
N ASN A 40 -9.93 2.41 -7.22
CA ASN A 40 -11.17 1.65 -7.06
C ASN A 40 -11.21 0.76 -5.81
N GLN A 41 -10.05 0.37 -5.27
CA GLN A 41 -9.94 -0.54 -4.13
C GLN A 41 -9.38 0.16 -2.89
N LEU A 42 -8.26 0.86 -3.01
CA LEU A 42 -7.63 1.49 -1.85
C LEU A 42 -8.39 2.74 -1.38
N LEU A 43 -8.71 3.67 -2.29
CA LEU A 43 -9.35 4.93 -1.93
C LEU A 43 -10.84 4.78 -1.56
N THR A 44 -11.42 3.61 -1.78
CA THR A 44 -12.81 3.30 -1.41
C THR A 44 -12.94 2.74 0.00
N LEU A 45 -11.81 2.45 0.68
CA LEU A 45 -11.83 2.02 2.07
C LEU A 45 -12.40 3.10 2.98
N ASN A 46 -13.30 2.69 3.88
CA ASN A 46 -13.73 3.55 4.97
C ASN A 46 -12.63 3.68 6.05
N PRO A 47 -12.70 4.71 6.92
CA PRO A 47 -11.68 4.92 7.95
C PRO A 47 -11.48 3.73 8.90
N THR A 48 -12.53 2.94 9.19
CA THR A 48 -12.42 1.75 10.05
C THR A 48 -11.50 0.71 9.41
N LEU A 49 -11.70 0.41 8.12
CA LEU A 49 -10.87 -0.55 7.39
C LEU A 49 -9.44 -0.06 7.22
N LEU A 50 -9.27 1.23 6.89
CA LEU A 50 -7.93 1.78 6.75
C LEU A 50 -7.14 1.74 8.07
N ASN A 51 -7.81 1.93 9.21
CA ASN A 51 -7.19 1.83 10.54
C ASN A 51 -6.96 0.38 11.00
N ALA A 52 -7.60 -0.60 10.36
CA ALA A 52 -7.42 -2.02 10.68
C ALA A 52 -6.17 -2.63 10.04
N ILE A 53 -5.56 -1.92 9.09
CA ILE A 53 -4.37 -2.37 8.36
C ILE A 53 -3.17 -1.45 8.57
N THR A 54 -1.98 -2.01 8.41
CA THR A 54 -0.73 -1.27 8.20
C THR A 54 -0.31 -1.44 6.74
N LEU A 55 -0.31 -0.36 5.98
CA LEU A 55 0.07 -0.34 4.57
C LEU A 55 1.56 -0.05 4.43
N ASP A 56 2.18 -0.76 3.49
CA ASP A 56 3.50 -0.44 2.98
C ASP A 56 3.45 -0.37 1.46
N PHE A 57 4.01 0.70 0.90
CA PHE A 57 3.93 1.02 -0.53
C PHE A 57 5.29 0.79 -1.17
N ILE A 58 5.33 -0.07 -2.19
CA ILE A 58 6.55 -0.46 -2.91
C ILE A 58 6.41 -0.03 -4.39
N PRO A 59 6.59 1.27 -4.71
CA PRO A 59 6.55 1.78 -6.07
C PRO A 59 7.82 1.42 -6.84
N PHE A 60 7.73 0.37 -7.65
CA PHE A 60 8.82 -0.15 -8.47
C PHE A 60 8.28 -0.90 -9.69
N GLY A 61 7.22 -1.69 -9.48
CA GLY A 61 6.56 -2.45 -10.53
C GLY A 61 7.41 -3.61 -10.99
N LYS A 62 7.68 -3.66 -12.30
CA LYS A 62 8.60 -4.64 -12.90
C LYS A 62 9.85 -3.96 -13.45
N ALA A 63 10.26 -2.86 -12.82
CA ALA A 63 11.50 -2.19 -13.17
C ALA A 63 12.71 -3.10 -12.87
N GLN A 64 13.87 -2.73 -13.41
CA GLN A 64 15.15 -3.40 -13.13
C GLN A 64 16.23 -2.36 -12.94
N SER A 65 17.10 -2.55 -11.95
CA SER A 65 18.27 -1.71 -11.81
C SER A 65 19.38 -2.11 -12.79
N VAL A 66 20.18 -1.13 -13.19
CA VAL A 66 21.37 -1.29 -14.02
C VAL A 66 22.57 -0.82 -13.20
N ASN A 67 23.66 -1.59 -13.23
CA ASN A 67 24.91 -1.31 -12.52
C ASN A 67 24.67 -0.92 -11.05
N ASN A 68 23.89 -1.72 -10.33
CA ASN A 68 23.56 -1.52 -8.91
C ASN A 68 22.91 -0.14 -8.63
N GLY A 69 21.89 0.22 -9.43
CA GLY A 69 21.10 1.43 -9.24
C GLY A 69 21.71 2.70 -9.83
N GLN A 70 22.69 2.58 -10.74
CA GLN A 70 23.16 3.71 -11.55
C GLN A 70 22.04 4.25 -12.44
N SER A 71 21.21 3.35 -12.96
CA SER A 71 19.96 3.69 -13.64
C SER A 71 18.93 2.58 -13.42
N PHE A 72 17.69 2.86 -13.80
CA PHE A 72 16.57 1.92 -13.73
C PHE A 72 15.87 1.88 -15.08
N ILE A 73 15.43 0.70 -15.48
CA ILE A 73 14.64 0.47 -16.69
C ILE A 73 13.24 0.08 -16.25
N CYS A 74 12.23 0.86 -16.66
CA CYS A 74 10.82 0.64 -16.32
C CYS A 74 9.99 0.35 -17.58
N GLN A 75 8.86 -0.34 -17.41
CA GLN A 75 8.06 -0.86 -18.53
C GLN A 75 7.41 0.27 -19.34
N HIS A 76 7.04 1.37 -18.67
CA HIS A 76 6.43 2.54 -19.29
C HIS A 76 7.43 3.68 -19.50
N GLY A 77 8.73 3.37 -19.55
CA GLY A 77 9.80 4.31 -19.88
C GLY A 77 10.29 5.16 -18.70
N PRO A 78 11.14 6.17 -18.97
CA PRO A 78 11.86 6.91 -17.92
C PRO A 78 10.95 7.68 -16.95
N ALA A 79 9.79 8.16 -17.40
CA ALA A 79 8.85 8.87 -16.55
C ALA A 79 8.27 7.97 -15.44
N GLU A 80 8.05 6.68 -15.72
CA GLU A 80 7.65 5.71 -14.68
C GLU A 80 8.75 5.54 -13.64
N CYS A 81 10.02 5.44 -14.06
CA CYS A 81 11.14 5.35 -13.13
C CYS A 81 11.28 6.61 -12.27
N GLU A 82 11.15 7.79 -12.87
CA GLU A 82 11.17 9.07 -12.16
C GLU A 82 10.04 9.12 -11.13
N GLY A 83 8.80 8.84 -11.54
CA GLY A 83 7.65 8.85 -10.66
C GLY A 83 7.70 7.81 -9.54
N ASN A 84 8.21 6.59 -9.80
CA ASN A 84 8.44 5.56 -8.77
C ASN A 84 9.42 6.04 -7.69
N ARG A 85 10.51 6.69 -8.13
CA ARG A 85 11.53 7.24 -7.24
C ARG A 85 11.00 8.42 -6.43
N VAL A 86 10.27 9.35 -7.06
CA VAL A 86 9.57 10.44 -6.37
C VAL A 86 8.62 9.89 -5.32
N GLN A 87 7.82 8.87 -5.66
CA GLN A 87 6.93 8.22 -4.68
C GLN A 87 7.68 7.65 -3.50
N SER A 88 8.74 6.87 -3.73
CA SER A 88 9.54 6.30 -2.65
C SER A 88 10.06 7.37 -1.69
N CYS A 89 10.59 8.46 -2.25
CA CYS A 89 11.14 9.56 -1.46
C CYS A 89 10.06 10.29 -0.65
N VAL A 90 8.94 10.65 -1.27
CA VAL A 90 7.84 11.35 -0.57
C VAL A 90 7.23 10.44 0.51
N LEU A 91 6.98 9.17 0.20
CA LEU A 91 6.45 8.19 1.16
C LEU A 91 7.34 8.05 2.40
N SER A 92 8.67 8.09 2.22
CA SER A 92 9.64 8.03 3.33
C SER A 92 9.64 9.25 4.25
N LEU A 93 9.07 10.37 3.79
CA LEU A 93 9.02 11.64 4.51
C LEU A 93 7.64 11.94 5.11
N LEU A 94 6.58 11.27 4.63
CA LEU A 94 5.22 11.50 5.12
C LEU A 94 5.01 10.79 6.48
N PRO A 95 4.46 11.49 7.49
CA PRO A 95 4.48 11.00 8.88
C PRO A 95 3.37 10.02 9.22
N THR A 96 2.35 9.87 8.37
CA THR A 96 1.17 9.05 8.67
C THR A 96 0.70 8.27 7.46
N GLN A 97 0.12 7.09 7.70
CA GLN A 97 -0.51 6.27 6.66
C GLN A 97 -1.60 7.03 5.91
N GLN A 98 -2.40 7.85 6.59
CA GLN A 98 -3.42 8.66 5.92
C GLN A 98 -2.80 9.67 4.94
N ALA A 99 -1.69 10.31 5.30
CA ALA A 99 -0.98 11.21 4.41
C ALA A 99 -0.38 10.46 3.21
N GLN A 100 0.19 9.28 3.44
CA GLN A 100 0.72 8.40 2.39
C GLN A 100 -0.38 7.95 1.43
N VAL A 101 -1.53 7.49 1.92
CA VAL A 101 -2.69 7.09 1.09
C VAL A 101 -3.21 8.26 0.27
N ASN A 102 -3.34 9.45 0.85
CA ASN A 102 -3.78 10.64 0.12
C ASN A 102 -2.80 11.01 -1.01
N TYR A 103 -1.50 10.93 -0.73
CA TYR A 103 -0.44 11.18 -1.70
C TYR A 103 -0.44 10.15 -2.85
N VAL A 104 -0.47 8.86 -2.52
CA VAL A 104 -0.56 7.76 -3.50
C VAL A 104 -1.83 7.90 -4.32
N GLY A 105 -2.96 8.23 -3.69
CA GLY A 105 -4.22 8.47 -4.38
C GLY A 105 -4.18 9.64 -5.37
N CYS A 106 -3.48 10.71 -5.03
CA CYS A 106 -3.23 11.83 -5.95
C CYS A 106 -2.38 11.38 -7.14
N GLN A 107 -1.23 10.76 -6.85
CA GLN A 107 -0.24 10.47 -7.89
C GLN A 107 -0.64 9.28 -8.78
N MET A 108 -1.40 8.32 -8.25
CA MET A 108 -1.90 7.17 -8.99
C MET A 108 -3.24 7.49 -9.66
N SER A 109 -3.25 8.50 -10.53
CA SER A 109 -4.40 8.93 -11.32
C SER A 109 -4.01 9.05 -12.80
N PHE A 110 -4.95 8.76 -13.71
CA PHE A 110 -4.74 8.90 -15.15
C PHE A 110 -4.51 10.35 -15.62
N THR A 111 -4.80 11.33 -14.76
CA THR A 111 -4.60 12.75 -15.03
C THR A 111 -3.47 13.36 -14.21
N ALA A 112 -2.74 12.56 -13.44
CA ALA A 112 -1.62 13.06 -12.63
C ALA A 112 -0.45 13.48 -13.51
N ASP A 113 0.34 14.45 -13.02
CA ASP A 113 1.68 14.71 -13.53
C ASP A 113 2.51 13.40 -13.53
N PRO A 114 2.99 12.91 -14.70
CA PRO A 114 3.73 11.65 -14.78
C PRO A 114 5.10 11.70 -14.11
N ARG A 115 5.60 12.88 -13.73
CA ARG A 115 6.82 13.01 -12.92
C ARG A 115 6.55 12.92 -11.42
N GLY A 116 5.30 13.15 -10.99
CA GLY A 116 4.86 13.02 -9.60
C GLY A 116 5.04 14.25 -8.70
N TRP A 117 5.62 15.35 -9.21
CA TRP A 117 5.95 16.52 -8.38
C TRP A 117 4.73 17.34 -7.98
N GLU A 118 3.69 17.38 -8.83
CA GLU A 118 2.44 18.06 -8.47
C GLU A 118 1.83 17.47 -7.19
N CYS A 119 1.75 16.14 -7.11
CA CYS A 119 1.19 15.47 -5.93
C CYS A 119 2.13 15.51 -4.73
N ALA A 120 3.45 15.55 -4.95
CA ALA A 120 4.41 15.82 -3.87
C ALA A 120 4.11 17.20 -3.24
N PHE A 121 3.93 18.25 -4.05
CA PHE A 121 3.56 19.57 -3.55
C PHE A 121 2.22 19.55 -2.78
N ARG A 122 1.18 18.92 -3.36
CA ARG A 122 -0.14 18.82 -2.72
C ARG A 122 -0.14 18.02 -1.40
N SER A 123 0.80 17.10 -1.23
CA SER A 123 0.92 16.30 0.00
C SER A 123 1.37 17.11 1.22
N GLY A 124 1.97 18.29 1.01
CA GLY A 124 2.55 19.11 2.07
C GLY A 124 3.88 18.58 2.60
N VAL A 125 4.51 17.62 1.92
CA VAL A 125 5.86 17.14 2.25
C VAL A 125 6.89 18.28 2.15
N ASN A 126 8.01 18.14 2.86
CA ASN A 126 9.16 19.01 2.65
C ASN A 126 9.76 18.74 1.26
N LEU A 127 9.42 19.60 0.29
CA LEU A 127 9.87 19.44 -1.10
C LEU A 127 11.38 19.48 -1.26
N ILE A 128 12.09 20.32 -0.49
CA ILE A 128 13.55 20.38 -0.55
C ILE A 128 14.14 19.03 -0.12
N ALA A 129 13.60 18.42 0.94
CA ALA A 129 14.05 17.10 1.39
C ALA A 129 13.69 16.00 0.38
N ALA A 130 12.52 16.11 -0.27
CA ALA A 130 12.11 15.17 -1.31
C ALA A 130 13.01 15.25 -2.55
N GLU A 131 13.34 16.46 -3.03
CA GLU A 131 14.29 16.70 -4.12
C GLU A 131 15.68 16.15 -3.77
N GLN A 132 16.19 16.44 -2.58
CA GLN A 132 17.46 15.89 -2.11
C GLN A 132 17.47 14.35 -2.05
N CYS A 133 16.36 13.74 -1.64
CA CYS A 133 16.23 12.29 -1.68
C CYS A 133 16.26 11.75 -3.12
N VAL A 134 15.50 12.37 -4.03
CA VAL A 134 15.41 11.95 -5.43
C VAL A 134 16.76 12.09 -6.12
N GLU A 135 17.46 13.20 -5.95
CA GLU A 135 18.76 13.44 -6.58
C GLU A 135 19.91 12.70 -5.88
N GLY A 136 19.76 12.41 -4.59
CA GLY A 136 20.77 11.79 -3.76
C GLY A 136 20.79 10.26 -3.80
N THR A 137 21.70 9.68 -3.02
CA THR A 137 21.85 8.21 -2.87
C THR A 137 20.63 7.57 -2.20
N GLN A 138 19.90 8.31 -1.36
CA GLN A 138 18.72 7.81 -0.66
C GLN A 138 17.65 7.31 -1.64
N GLY A 139 17.33 8.05 -2.70
CA GLY A 139 16.37 7.62 -3.72
C GLY A 139 16.83 6.35 -4.44
N THR A 140 18.13 6.19 -4.69
CA THR A 140 18.70 4.96 -5.27
C THR A 140 18.58 3.80 -4.28
N THR A 141 18.90 4.01 -3.01
CA THR A 141 18.77 2.99 -1.96
C THR A 141 17.32 2.53 -1.81
N LEU A 142 16.36 3.46 -1.81
CA LEU A 142 14.93 3.13 -1.73
C LEU A 142 14.47 2.30 -2.93
N GLN A 143 14.90 2.65 -4.15
CA GLN A 143 14.54 1.90 -5.36
C GLN A 143 15.21 0.52 -5.43
N LEU A 144 16.46 0.37 -4.96
CA LEU A 144 17.11 -0.94 -4.84
C LEU A 144 16.46 -1.81 -3.77
N GLU A 145 16.00 -1.23 -2.67
CA GLU A 145 15.25 -1.96 -1.66
C GLU A 145 13.88 -2.39 -2.20
N ALA A 146 13.20 -1.52 -2.94
CA ALA A 146 11.96 -1.86 -3.61
C ALA A 146 12.16 -2.99 -4.65
N GLU A 147 13.26 -2.96 -5.40
CA GLU A 147 13.66 -4.06 -6.30
C GLU A 147 13.86 -5.36 -5.53
N ARG A 148 14.66 -5.33 -4.45
CA ARG A 148 14.96 -6.50 -3.63
C ARG A 148 13.69 -7.14 -3.08
N ARG A 149 12.77 -6.35 -2.54
CA ARG A 149 11.46 -6.84 -2.03
C ARG A 149 10.60 -7.39 -3.16
N THR A 150 10.53 -6.69 -4.29
CA THR A 150 9.77 -7.15 -5.46
C THR A 150 10.29 -8.50 -5.97
N GLN A 151 11.61 -8.70 -5.99
CA GLN A 151 12.23 -9.97 -6.41
C GLN A 151 11.97 -11.12 -5.44
N GLN A 152 11.76 -10.86 -4.15
CA GLN A 152 11.41 -11.90 -3.17
C GLN A 152 10.03 -12.49 -3.43
N ILE A 153 9.10 -11.69 -3.95
CA ILE A 153 7.74 -12.13 -4.31
C ILE A 153 7.68 -12.60 -5.77
N ALA A 154 8.53 -12.03 -6.64
CA ALA A 154 8.60 -12.30 -8.08
C ALA A 154 7.21 -12.23 -8.77
N PRO A 155 6.50 -11.10 -8.67
CA PRO A 155 5.10 -11.01 -9.06
C PRO A 155 4.89 -11.19 -10.57
N ALA A 156 3.98 -12.09 -10.93
CA ALA A 156 3.55 -12.29 -12.32
C ALA A 156 2.74 -11.09 -12.87
N PHE A 157 2.11 -10.31 -12.00
CA PHE A 157 1.23 -9.19 -12.32
C PHE A 157 1.44 -8.01 -11.37
N ILE A 158 1.13 -6.79 -11.81
CA ILE A 158 1.23 -5.59 -10.99
C ILE A 158 -0.08 -4.80 -11.15
N PRO A 159 -0.76 -4.39 -10.06
CA PRO A 159 -0.31 -4.46 -8.67
C PRO A 159 -0.40 -5.86 -8.08
N THR A 160 0.55 -6.17 -7.19
CA THR A 160 0.53 -7.37 -6.34
C THR A 160 0.41 -6.94 -4.88
N ILE A 161 -0.54 -7.54 -4.18
CA ILE A 161 -0.92 -7.27 -2.80
C ILE A 161 -0.53 -8.48 -1.95
N VAL A 162 0.26 -8.25 -0.91
CA VAL A 162 0.77 -9.29 -0.03
C VAL A 162 0.28 -9.01 1.38
N PHE A 163 -0.38 -9.98 1.99
CA PHE A 163 -0.96 -9.86 3.33
C PHE A 163 -0.07 -10.57 4.34
N ASN A 164 0.22 -9.92 5.48
CA ASN A 164 0.99 -10.50 6.58
C ASN A 164 2.34 -11.10 6.13
N GLY A 165 2.98 -10.48 5.12
CA GLY A 165 4.27 -10.90 4.58
C GLY A 165 4.24 -12.21 3.78
N GLN A 166 3.06 -12.74 3.43
CA GLN A 166 2.91 -13.97 2.67
C GLN A 166 2.10 -13.71 1.40
N PHE A 167 2.69 -14.03 0.24
CA PHE A 167 1.95 -13.99 -1.02
C PHE A 167 1.02 -15.20 -1.11
N ASP A 168 -0.26 -14.94 -1.35
CA ASP A 168 -1.27 -15.96 -1.61
C ASP A 168 -2.03 -15.56 -2.87
N GLN A 169 -2.09 -16.46 -3.86
CA GLN A 169 -2.68 -16.17 -5.16
C GLN A 169 -4.19 -15.89 -5.06
N ALA A 170 -4.92 -16.60 -4.19
CA ALA A 170 -6.35 -16.41 -4.04
C ALA A 170 -6.67 -15.07 -3.37
N LEU A 171 -5.88 -14.68 -2.36
CA LEU A 171 -5.99 -13.34 -1.76
C LEU A 171 -5.60 -12.25 -2.76
N GLN A 172 -4.54 -12.45 -3.54
CA GLN A 172 -4.14 -11.52 -4.60
C GLN A 172 -5.28 -11.31 -5.61
N ASP A 173 -5.82 -12.38 -6.18
CA ASP A 173 -6.86 -12.30 -7.22
C ASP A 173 -8.12 -11.61 -6.68
N ARG A 174 -8.54 -11.95 -5.45
CA ARG A 174 -9.68 -11.30 -4.79
C ARG A 174 -9.40 -9.84 -4.42
N SER A 175 -8.16 -9.48 -4.08
CA SER A 175 -7.81 -8.10 -3.70
C SER A 175 -7.98 -7.09 -4.84
N LEU A 176 -8.06 -7.57 -6.08
CA LEU A 176 -8.30 -6.73 -7.26
C LEU A 176 -9.76 -6.29 -7.38
N THR A 177 -10.69 -6.97 -6.71
CA THR A 177 -12.13 -6.71 -6.82
C THR A 177 -12.83 -6.50 -5.48
N ASP A 178 -12.30 -7.07 -4.38
CA ASP A 178 -12.87 -7.03 -3.03
C ASP A 178 -11.77 -6.89 -1.96
N PHE A 179 -10.99 -5.81 -2.05
CA PHE A 179 -9.96 -5.52 -1.05
C PHE A 179 -10.54 -5.28 0.35
N ALA A 180 -11.67 -4.57 0.43
CA ALA A 180 -12.37 -4.31 1.69
C ALA A 180 -12.82 -5.60 2.38
N GLY A 181 -13.42 -6.55 1.65
CA GLY A 181 -13.83 -7.84 2.19
C GLY A 181 -12.68 -8.67 2.74
N ILE A 182 -11.50 -8.64 2.09
CA ILE A 182 -10.30 -9.29 2.62
C ILE A 182 -9.88 -8.68 3.95
N ILE A 183 -9.89 -7.35 4.08
CA ILE A 183 -9.54 -6.68 5.33
C ILE A 183 -10.53 -7.10 6.42
N CYS A 184 -11.82 -7.11 6.13
CA CYS A 184 -12.84 -7.57 7.07
C CYS A 184 -12.58 -8.99 7.57
N GLU A 185 -12.29 -9.92 6.64
CA GLU A 185 -11.99 -11.32 6.95
C GLU A 185 -10.73 -11.45 7.83
N LEU A 186 -9.62 -10.84 7.40
CA LEU A 186 -8.32 -11.00 8.05
C LEU A 186 -8.22 -10.25 9.39
N ALA A 187 -8.89 -9.10 9.53
CA ALA A 187 -8.91 -8.32 10.76
C ALA A 187 -10.02 -8.77 11.73
N GLY A 188 -10.90 -9.70 11.32
CA GLY A 188 -12.01 -10.20 12.13
C GLY A 188 -13.09 -9.15 12.38
N LEU A 189 -13.34 -8.26 11.41
CA LEU A 189 -14.34 -7.20 11.49
C LEU A 189 -15.68 -7.67 10.93
N THR A 190 -16.77 -7.18 11.52
CA THR A 190 -18.14 -7.51 11.12
C THR A 190 -19.04 -6.27 11.16
N GLY A 191 -20.05 -6.22 10.30
CA GLY A 191 -21.05 -5.15 10.27
C GLY A 191 -20.73 -4.04 9.26
N VAL A 192 -21.67 -3.10 9.07
CA VAL A 192 -21.74 -2.17 7.92
C VAL A 192 -20.38 -1.60 7.47
N GLY A 193 -20.00 -1.94 6.24
CA GLY A 193 -18.71 -1.59 5.63
C GLY A 193 -17.75 -2.78 5.57
N CYS A 194 -18.02 -3.77 6.43
CA CYS A 194 -18.04 -5.20 6.17
C CYS A 194 -19.52 -5.65 6.04
#